data_AF-A0A8T5HXZ1-F1
#
_entry.id   AF-A0A8T5HXZ1-F1
#
_cell.length_a   1.000
_cell.length_b   1.000
_cell.length_c   1.000
_cell.angle_alpha   90.00
_cell.angle_beta   90.00
_cell.angle_gamma   90.00
#
_symmetry.space_group_name_H-M   'P 1'
#
loop_
_entity.id
_entity.type
_entity.pdbx_description
1 polymer ?
#
loop_
_entity_poly.entity_id
_entity_poly.type
_entity_poly.pdbx_seq_one_letter_code
_entity_poly.pdbx_strand_id
1 'polypeptide(L)'
;MAEAKDDYLAKHKKMHDAAEVSFNTFKHHHHKAYAKSVDEHLTDEKGEVHYEWLDEGKKDGDKKISARDVRKSFKKEMRDFYVKKIEKKLNTEIKDEFARDSIAKVWYGVDMSIIDDHLNQYGSGFNWDFYKRNVVPRFENELEPQVYAPTTEHIDEEHTKRIAKDLGIENRLTSQLSVDESKALLKGWRSEGESISEDLLKRIVGKKLKPKDKKKKK
;
A
#
# COMPACT_ATOMS: atom_id res chain seq x y z
N MET A 1 15.29 -39.54 -2.85
CA MET A 1 14.48 -38.68 -3.72
C MET A 1 14.98 -37.26 -3.48
N ALA A 2 15.57 -36.62 -4.49
CA ALA A 2 16.06 -35.25 -4.35
C ALA A 2 14.86 -34.32 -4.44
N GLU A 3 14.44 -33.76 -3.30
CA GLU A 3 13.50 -32.64 -3.29
C GLU A 3 14.06 -31.55 -4.20
N ALA A 4 13.22 -31.06 -5.12
CA ALA A 4 13.54 -29.87 -5.90
C ALA A 4 13.89 -28.78 -4.89
N LYS A 5 15.16 -28.37 -4.87
CA LYS A 5 15.65 -27.28 -4.01
C LYS A 5 14.93 -26.01 -4.44
N ASP A 6 13.81 -25.73 -3.81
CA ASP A 6 13.05 -24.49 -4.00
C ASP A 6 14.05 -23.32 -3.97
N ASP A 7 14.08 -22.59 -5.08
CA ASP A 7 14.85 -21.37 -5.21
C ASP A 7 14.12 -20.29 -4.42
N TYR A 8 14.63 -19.99 -3.22
CA TYR A 8 14.03 -19.01 -2.31
C TYR A 8 13.99 -17.61 -2.90
N LEU A 9 14.98 -17.25 -3.73
CA LEU A 9 14.94 -15.99 -4.47
C LEU A 9 13.79 -16.02 -5.46
N ALA A 10 13.59 -17.13 -6.18
CA ALA A 10 12.45 -17.27 -7.08
C ALA A 10 11.09 -17.26 -6.35
N LYS A 11 10.99 -17.93 -5.19
CA LYS A 11 9.77 -17.93 -4.37
C LYS A 11 9.48 -16.54 -3.80
N HIS A 12 10.49 -15.90 -3.20
CA HIS A 12 10.39 -14.53 -2.69
C HIS A 12 10.02 -13.56 -3.81
N LYS A 13 10.69 -13.64 -4.97
CA LYS A 13 10.36 -12.86 -6.17
C LYS A 13 8.91 -13.03 -6.58
N LYS A 14 8.44 -14.27 -6.74
CA LYS A 14 7.04 -14.56 -7.10
C LYS A 14 6.04 -13.95 -6.11
N MET A 15 6.30 -14.09 -4.80
CA MET A 15 5.42 -13.52 -3.77
C MET A 15 5.47 -11.99 -3.77
N HIS A 16 6.65 -11.41 -3.94
CA HIS A 16 6.85 -9.97 -4.06
C HIS A 16 6.14 -9.40 -5.29
N ASP A 17 6.25 -10.05 -6.45
CA ASP A 17 5.57 -9.61 -7.69
C ASP A 17 4.04 -9.66 -7.52
N ALA A 18 3.52 -10.71 -6.86
CA ALA A 18 2.10 -10.79 -6.54
C ALA A 18 1.64 -9.71 -5.55
N ALA A 19 2.47 -9.40 -4.55
CA ALA A 19 2.24 -8.31 -3.59
C ALA A 19 2.26 -6.95 -4.30
N GLU A 20 3.20 -6.72 -5.21
CA GLU A 20 3.31 -5.50 -6.02
C GLU A 20 2.10 -5.31 -6.93
N VAL A 21 1.66 -6.35 -7.64
CA VAL A 21 0.42 -6.32 -8.43
C VAL A 21 -0.78 -5.97 -7.56
N SER A 22 -0.87 -6.56 -6.36
CA SER A 22 -1.96 -6.28 -5.41
C SER A 22 -1.91 -4.82 -4.94
N PHE A 23 -0.74 -4.33 -4.55
CA PHE A 23 -0.54 -2.97 -4.09
C PHE A 23 -0.86 -1.94 -5.19
N ASN A 24 -0.34 -2.13 -6.40
CA ASN A 24 -0.65 -1.27 -7.55
C ASN A 24 -2.14 -1.30 -7.92
N THR A 25 -2.81 -2.45 -7.76
CA THR A 25 -4.26 -2.56 -7.92
C THR A 25 -5.01 -1.73 -6.88
N PHE A 26 -4.53 -1.71 -5.63
CA PHE A 26 -5.09 -0.87 -4.57
C PHE A 26 -4.92 0.63 -4.87
N LYS A 27 -3.74 1.05 -5.34
CA LYS A 27 -3.51 2.44 -5.79
C LYS A 27 -4.51 2.87 -6.86
N HIS A 28 -4.74 1.99 -7.86
CA HIS A 28 -5.74 2.24 -8.91
C HIS A 28 -7.16 2.35 -8.36
N HIS A 29 -7.49 1.54 -7.36
CA HIS A 29 -8.80 1.58 -6.71
C HIS A 29 -9.02 2.89 -5.94
N HIS A 30 -7.98 3.52 -5.38
CA HIS A 30 -8.12 4.86 -4.77
C HIS A 30 -8.54 5.93 -5.76
N HIS A 31 -7.91 5.95 -6.94
CA HIS A 31 -8.29 6.87 -8.00
C HIS A 31 -9.74 6.65 -8.45
N LYS A 32 -10.11 5.39 -8.69
CA LYS A 32 -11.48 5.04 -9.14
C LYS A 32 -12.55 5.33 -8.10
N ALA A 33 -12.27 5.12 -6.82
CA ALA A 33 -13.21 5.45 -5.75
C ALA A 33 -13.48 6.95 -5.70
N TYR A 34 -12.41 7.75 -5.76
CA TYR A 34 -12.51 9.21 -5.75
C TYR A 34 -13.26 9.73 -6.98
N ALA A 35 -12.85 9.29 -8.19
CA ALA A 35 -13.48 9.69 -9.44
C ALA A 35 -14.98 9.37 -9.44
N LYS A 36 -15.35 8.17 -8.97
CA LYS A 36 -16.75 7.78 -8.87
C LYS A 36 -17.56 8.70 -7.95
N SER A 37 -17.00 9.10 -6.81
CA SER A 37 -17.68 10.05 -5.91
C SER A 37 -17.80 11.45 -6.50
N VAL A 38 -16.82 11.90 -7.29
CA VAL A 38 -16.91 13.15 -8.05
C VAL A 38 -18.01 13.06 -9.09
N ASP A 39 -18.03 12.01 -9.90
CA ASP A 39 -19.02 11.78 -10.95
C ASP A 39 -20.45 11.75 -10.38
N GLU A 40 -20.66 11.04 -9.26
CA GLU A 40 -22.00 10.84 -8.70
C GLU A 40 -22.52 12.07 -7.91
N HIS A 41 -21.63 12.79 -7.23
CA HIS A 41 -22.05 13.78 -6.25
C HIS A 41 -21.65 15.21 -6.57
N LEU A 42 -20.60 15.40 -7.37
CA LEU A 42 -20.05 16.72 -7.70
C LEU A 42 -20.15 17.05 -9.19
N THR A 43 -20.68 16.17 -10.03
CA THR A 43 -20.83 16.43 -11.47
C THR A 43 -22.29 16.72 -11.78
N ASP A 44 -22.54 17.71 -12.63
CA ASP A 44 -23.88 18.07 -13.09
C ASP A 44 -24.29 17.27 -14.35
N GLU A 45 -25.50 17.52 -14.85
CA GLU A 45 -26.04 16.85 -16.05
C GLU A 45 -25.28 17.20 -17.35
N LYS A 46 -24.47 18.27 -17.34
CA LYS A 46 -23.65 18.68 -18.48
C LYS A 46 -22.24 18.08 -18.42
N GLY A 47 -21.90 17.39 -17.34
CA GLY A 47 -20.56 16.84 -17.11
C GLY A 47 -19.58 17.85 -16.50
N GLU A 48 -20.07 18.97 -15.95
CA GLU A 48 -19.25 19.97 -15.26
C GLU A 48 -19.07 19.57 -13.80
N VAL A 49 -17.82 19.67 -13.30
CA VAL A 49 -17.47 19.31 -11.92
C VAL A 49 -17.52 20.55 -11.03
N HIS A 50 -18.30 20.46 -9.95
CA HIS A 50 -18.60 21.53 -9.00
C HIS A 50 -18.09 21.19 -7.59
N TYR A 51 -16.83 21.48 -7.32
CA TYR A 51 -16.23 21.25 -5.99
C TYR A 51 -16.81 22.17 -4.91
N GLU A 52 -17.31 23.35 -5.28
CA GLU A 52 -18.00 24.30 -4.40
C GLU A 52 -19.22 23.68 -3.68
N TRP A 53 -19.83 22.64 -4.24
CA TRP A 53 -20.93 21.93 -3.58
C TRP A 53 -20.51 21.23 -2.29
N LEU A 54 -19.21 20.97 -2.12
CA LEU A 54 -18.67 20.50 -0.84
C LEU A 54 -18.74 21.59 0.23
N ASP A 55 -18.85 22.87 -0.10
CA ASP A 55 -18.96 23.97 0.89
C ASP A 55 -20.37 24.53 1.00
N GLU A 56 -21.08 24.58 -0.12
CA GLU A 56 -22.35 25.31 -0.23
C GLU A 56 -23.57 24.38 -0.30
N GLY A 57 -23.34 23.10 -0.60
CA GLY A 57 -24.38 22.16 -0.99
C GLY A 57 -24.76 22.32 -2.46
N LYS A 58 -25.83 21.65 -2.88
CA LYS A 58 -26.30 21.70 -4.28
C LYS A 58 -27.81 21.75 -4.39
N LYS A 59 -28.31 22.15 -5.55
CA LYS A 59 -29.73 22.04 -5.91
C LYS A 59 -29.92 20.82 -6.80
N ASP A 60 -30.98 20.08 -6.51
CA ASP A 60 -31.43 18.93 -7.28
C ASP A 60 -32.94 19.09 -7.52
N GLY A 61 -33.28 19.65 -8.69
CA GLY A 61 -34.60 20.20 -8.96
C GLY A 61 -35.00 21.26 -7.92
N ASP A 62 -36.15 21.04 -7.26
CA ASP A 62 -36.66 21.93 -6.19
C ASP A 62 -36.03 21.67 -4.81
N LYS A 63 -35.20 20.62 -4.67
CA LYS A 63 -34.60 20.25 -3.39
C LYS A 63 -33.23 20.90 -3.22
N LYS A 64 -33.02 21.51 -2.06
CA LYS A 64 -31.69 21.96 -1.62
C LYS A 64 -31.05 20.85 -0.78
N ILE A 65 -29.89 20.37 -1.22
CA ILE A 65 -29.04 19.43 -0.49
C ILE A 65 -28.00 20.24 0.27
N SER A 66 -27.85 20.01 1.57
CA SER A 66 -26.86 20.73 2.38
C SER A 66 -25.44 20.29 2.03
N ALA A 67 -24.43 21.15 2.24
CA ALA A 67 -23.02 20.79 2.08
C ALA A 67 -22.64 19.54 2.90
N ARG A 68 -23.19 19.44 4.12
CA ARG A 68 -23.00 18.27 4.99
C ARG A 68 -23.50 16.98 4.32
N ASP A 69 -24.66 17.02 3.68
CA ASP A 69 -25.24 15.85 3.01
C ASP A 69 -24.45 15.52 1.73
N VAL A 70 -23.95 16.52 0.99
CA VAL A 70 -23.05 16.28 -0.15
C VAL A 70 -21.77 15.58 0.31
N ARG A 71 -21.09 16.08 1.35
CA ARG A 71 -19.88 15.45 1.92
C ARG A 71 -20.15 14.03 2.40
N LYS A 72 -21.28 13.81 3.08
CA LYS A 72 -21.69 12.49 3.57
C LYS A 72 -21.88 11.50 2.43
N SER A 73 -22.60 11.90 1.37
CA SER A 73 -22.83 11.08 0.18
C SER A 73 -21.53 10.81 -0.57
N PHE A 74 -20.68 11.83 -0.76
CA PHE A 74 -19.36 11.70 -1.37
C PHE A 74 -18.50 10.64 -0.67
N LYS A 75 -18.37 10.74 0.65
CA LYS A 75 -17.64 9.75 1.47
C LYS A 75 -18.27 8.35 1.37
N LYS A 76 -19.59 8.28 1.46
CA LYS A 76 -20.33 7.02 1.36
C LYS A 76 -20.08 6.33 0.02
N GLU A 77 -20.06 7.05 -1.09
CA GLU A 77 -19.81 6.47 -2.41
C GLU A 77 -18.37 5.95 -2.54
N MET A 78 -17.39 6.66 -1.95
CA MET A 78 -16.00 6.16 -1.88
C MET A 78 -15.96 4.83 -1.11
N ARG A 79 -16.56 4.77 0.08
CA ARG A 79 -16.66 3.54 0.89
C ARG A 79 -17.34 2.43 0.10
N ASP A 80 -18.50 2.70 -0.47
CA ASP A 80 -19.32 1.71 -1.15
C ASP A 80 -18.59 1.14 -2.38
N PHE A 81 -17.73 1.92 -3.04
CA PHE A 81 -16.84 1.41 -4.09
C PHE A 81 -15.89 0.32 -3.58
N TYR A 82 -15.21 0.54 -2.46
CA TYR A 82 -14.30 -0.47 -1.88
C TYR A 82 -15.07 -1.69 -1.40
N VAL A 83 -16.15 -1.47 -0.65
CA VAL A 83 -16.96 -2.54 -0.08
C VAL A 83 -17.54 -3.43 -1.16
N LYS A 84 -18.12 -2.87 -2.24
CA LYS A 84 -18.65 -3.67 -3.37
C LYS A 84 -17.60 -4.59 -3.99
N LYS A 85 -16.33 -4.16 -4.04
CA LYS A 85 -15.23 -5.01 -4.53
C LYS A 85 -14.91 -6.16 -3.57
N ILE A 86 -14.98 -5.91 -2.26
CA ILE A 86 -14.74 -6.92 -1.23
C ILE A 86 -15.89 -7.92 -1.19
N GLU A 87 -17.13 -7.43 -1.17
CA GLU A 87 -18.36 -8.23 -1.24
C GLU A 87 -18.35 -9.16 -2.46
N LYS A 88 -17.96 -8.64 -3.64
CA LYS A 88 -17.80 -9.46 -4.85
C LYS A 88 -16.73 -10.54 -4.70
N LYS A 89 -15.61 -10.25 -4.02
CA LYS A 89 -14.52 -11.22 -3.83
C LYS A 89 -14.88 -12.29 -2.79
N LEU A 90 -15.63 -11.92 -1.77
CA LEU A 90 -16.06 -12.80 -0.68
C LEU A 90 -17.40 -13.50 -0.95
N ASN A 91 -18.11 -13.09 -2.00
CA ASN A 91 -19.47 -13.51 -2.31
C ASN A 91 -20.41 -13.37 -1.09
N THR A 92 -20.33 -12.21 -0.42
CA THR A 92 -21.13 -11.90 0.78
C THR A 92 -21.56 -10.45 0.79
N GLU A 93 -22.68 -10.15 1.44
CA GLU A 93 -23.19 -8.78 1.62
C GLU A 93 -22.86 -8.28 3.02
N ILE A 94 -22.40 -7.03 3.14
CA ILE A 94 -22.03 -6.40 4.40
C ILE A 94 -22.98 -5.23 4.64
N LYS A 95 -23.98 -5.44 5.49
CA LYS A 95 -25.07 -4.48 5.73
C LYS A 95 -24.72 -3.39 6.73
N ASP A 96 -23.97 -3.75 7.77
CA ASP A 96 -23.64 -2.83 8.87
C ASP A 96 -22.60 -1.79 8.45
N GLU A 97 -22.87 -0.50 8.70
CA GLU A 97 -21.99 0.59 8.25
C GLU A 97 -20.62 0.55 8.93
N PHE A 98 -20.57 0.21 10.22
CA PHE A 98 -19.31 0.11 10.95
C PHE A 98 -18.45 -1.04 10.40
N ALA A 99 -19.06 -2.18 10.08
CA ALA A 99 -18.38 -3.29 9.41
C ALA A 99 -17.89 -2.90 8.00
N ARG A 100 -18.67 -2.10 7.26
CA ARG A 100 -18.28 -1.57 5.93
C ARG A 100 -17.07 -0.65 6.00
N ASP A 101 -16.99 0.23 7.00
CA ASP A 101 -15.83 1.09 7.21
C ASP A 101 -14.61 0.27 7.65
N SER A 102 -14.81 -0.64 8.60
CA SER A 102 -13.76 -1.52 9.11
C SER A 102 -13.15 -2.39 8.01
N ILE A 103 -13.98 -2.97 7.14
CA ILE A 103 -13.48 -3.84 6.09
C ILE A 103 -12.77 -3.06 4.98
N ALA A 104 -13.22 -1.83 4.66
CA ALA A 104 -12.49 -0.95 3.75
C ALA A 104 -11.09 -0.60 4.30
N LYS A 105 -10.99 -0.32 5.61
CA LYS A 105 -9.70 -0.08 6.27
C LYS A 105 -8.80 -1.30 6.23
N VAL A 106 -9.30 -2.48 6.59
CA VAL A 106 -8.50 -3.72 6.63
C VAL A 106 -8.03 -4.14 5.23
N TRP A 107 -8.89 -4.03 4.21
CA TRP A 107 -8.58 -4.55 2.87
C TRP A 107 -7.84 -3.54 1.97
N TYR A 108 -8.07 -2.25 2.17
CA TYR A 108 -7.55 -1.19 1.32
C TYR A 108 -6.74 -0.13 2.07
N GLY A 109 -6.57 -0.24 3.38
CA GLY A 109 -5.91 0.79 4.18
C GLY A 109 -6.69 2.12 4.23
N VAL A 110 -7.98 2.13 3.84
CA VAL A 110 -8.75 3.37 3.74
C VAL A 110 -9.52 3.61 5.02
N ASP A 111 -9.07 4.60 5.77
CA ASP A 111 -9.80 5.10 6.93
C ASP A 111 -10.80 6.18 6.51
N MET A 112 -12.10 5.88 6.65
CA MET A 112 -13.18 6.80 6.30
C MET A 112 -13.24 8.03 7.22
N SER A 113 -12.71 7.94 8.45
CA SER A 113 -12.61 9.11 9.33
C SER A 113 -11.64 10.14 8.78
N ILE A 114 -10.50 9.70 8.22
CA ILE A 114 -9.53 10.59 7.56
C ILE A 114 -10.18 11.30 6.37
N ILE A 115 -10.99 10.60 5.56
CA ILE A 115 -11.71 11.23 4.45
C ILE A 115 -12.71 12.27 4.98
N ASP A 116 -13.47 11.93 6.03
CA ASP A 116 -14.45 12.84 6.64
C ASP A 116 -13.80 14.12 7.17
N ASP A 117 -12.70 13.97 7.92
CA ASP A 117 -11.95 15.10 8.48
C ASP A 117 -11.47 16.04 7.38
N HIS A 118 -10.92 15.49 6.29
CA HIS A 118 -10.44 16.31 5.19
C HIS A 118 -11.57 16.96 4.39
N LEU A 119 -12.69 16.26 4.16
CA LEU A 119 -13.86 16.88 3.53
C LEU A 119 -14.41 18.04 4.37
N ASN A 120 -14.44 17.88 5.69
CA ASN A 120 -14.92 18.91 6.60
C ASN A 120 -13.96 20.10 6.72
N GLN A 121 -12.65 19.83 6.70
CA GLN A 121 -11.62 20.87 6.84
C GLN A 121 -11.40 21.65 5.54
N TYR A 122 -11.39 20.96 4.39
CA TYR A 122 -10.95 21.55 3.12
C TYR A 122 -12.08 21.82 2.12
N GLY A 123 -13.25 21.19 2.26
CA GLY A 123 -14.40 21.49 1.40
C GLY A 123 -14.07 21.36 -0.08
N SER A 124 -14.31 22.42 -0.85
CA SER A 124 -13.94 22.54 -2.27
C SER A 124 -12.45 22.37 -2.56
N GLY A 125 -11.58 22.62 -1.58
CA GLY A 125 -10.15 22.33 -1.66
C GLY A 125 -9.81 20.85 -1.70
N PHE A 126 -10.76 19.96 -1.38
CA PHE A 126 -10.61 18.50 -1.46
C PHE A 126 -10.72 17.97 -2.91
N ASN A 127 -9.97 18.55 -3.84
CA ASN A 127 -9.90 18.10 -5.23
C ASN A 127 -8.94 16.91 -5.42
N TRP A 128 -8.84 16.37 -6.64
CA TRP A 128 -8.01 15.20 -6.93
C TRP A 128 -6.53 15.42 -6.56
N ASP A 129 -5.99 16.60 -6.86
CA ASP A 129 -4.59 16.92 -6.54
C ASP A 129 -4.34 16.92 -5.03
N PHE A 130 -5.28 17.47 -4.26
CA PHE A 130 -5.21 17.41 -2.80
C PHE A 130 -5.28 15.96 -2.31
N TYR A 131 -6.26 15.19 -2.77
CA TYR A 131 -6.46 13.80 -2.35
C TYR A 131 -5.24 12.93 -2.67
N LYS A 132 -4.71 13.03 -3.89
CA LYS A 132 -3.54 12.29 -4.35
C LYS A 132 -2.26 12.65 -3.57
N ARG A 133 -2.08 13.90 -3.16
CA ARG A 133 -0.86 14.35 -2.47
C ARG A 133 -0.91 14.14 -0.96
N ASN A 134 -2.08 14.26 -0.33
CA ASN A 134 -2.19 14.33 1.13
C ASN A 134 -2.84 13.09 1.75
N VAL A 135 -3.73 12.43 1.01
CA VAL A 135 -4.55 11.33 1.55
C VAL A 135 -4.05 9.98 1.06
N VAL A 136 -3.91 9.81 -0.27
CA VAL A 136 -3.46 8.54 -0.86
C VAL A 136 -2.12 8.04 -0.27
N PRO A 137 -1.08 8.88 -0.09
CA PRO A 137 0.18 8.40 0.46
C PRO A 137 0.05 7.86 1.89
N ARG A 138 -0.89 8.37 2.68
CA ARG A 138 -1.15 7.85 4.04
C ARG A 138 -1.73 6.43 3.98
N PHE A 139 -2.74 6.22 3.14
CA PHE A 139 -3.33 4.90 2.94
C PHE A 139 -2.33 3.90 2.34
N GLU A 140 -1.51 4.34 1.38
CA GLU A 140 -0.45 3.52 0.80
C GLU A 140 0.59 3.11 1.87
N ASN A 141 1.03 4.03 2.72
CA ASN A 141 1.98 3.73 3.80
C ASN A 141 1.42 2.75 4.84
N GLU A 142 0.11 2.79 5.12
CA GLU A 142 -0.53 1.83 6.02
C GLU A 142 -0.72 0.45 5.38
N LEU A 143 -1.00 0.41 4.08
CA LEU A 143 -1.31 -0.81 3.35
C LEU A 143 -0.06 -1.57 2.90
N GLU A 144 1.01 -0.86 2.52
CA GLU A 144 2.23 -1.47 2.00
C GLU A 144 2.81 -2.56 2.93
N PRO A 145 2.98 -2.32 4.25
CA PRO A 145 3.49 -3.36 5.15
C PRO A 145 2.59 -4.59 5.20
N GLN A 146 1.27 -4.42 5.12
CA GLN A 146 0.29 -5.51 5.18
C GLN A 146 0.35 -6.39 3.93
N VAL A 147 0.51 -5.77 2.75
CA VAL A 147 0.56 -6.47 1.47
C VAL A 147 1.91 -7.20 1.29
N TYR A 148 3.00 -6.60 1.76
CA TYR A 148 4.34 -7.17 1.60
C TYR A 148 4.78 -8.10 2.75
N ALA A 149 4.14 -8.07 3.92
CA ALA A 149 4.52 -8.94 5.05
C ALA A 149 4.60 -10.44 4.67
N PRO A 150 3.60 -11.03 3.98
CA PRO A 150 3.63 -12.45 3.64
C PRO A 150 4.79 -12.86 2.73
N THR A 151 5.37 -11.92 1.97
CA THR A 151 6.46 -12.20 1.02
C THR A 151 7.74 -12.72 1.68
N THR A 152 7.85 -12.57 3.00
CA THR A 152 9.01 -13.00 3.78
C THR A 152 8.66 -13.90 4.96
N GLU A 153 7.39 -14.18 5.23
CA GLU A 153 6.95 -14.98 6.39
C GLU A 153 7.47 -16.42 6.38
N HIS A 154 7.71 -16.98 5.20
CA HIS A 154 8.26 -18.32 5.02
C HIS A 154 9.77 -18.42 5.30
N ILE A 155 10.42 -17.32 5.69
CA ILE A 155 11.85 -17.27 5.98
C ILE A 155 12.06 -17.48 7.48
N ASP A 156 12.80 -18.54 7.79
CA ASP A 156 13.25 -18.94 9.13
C ASP A 156 14.79 -19.04 9.20
N GLU A 157 15.31 -19.50 10.34
CA GLU A 157 16.76 -19.60 10.59
C GLU A 157 17.50 -20.49 9.59
N GLU A 158 16.89 -21.58 9.13
CA GLU A 158 17.49 -22.55 8.21
C GLU A 158 17.78 -21.92 6.83
N HIS A 159 16.99 -20.90 6.47
CA HIS A 159 17.09 -20.20 5.19
C HIS A 159 18.21 -19.14 5.15
N THR A 160 18.55 -18.55 6.29
CA THR A 160 19.42 -17.37 6.39
C THR A 160 20.80 -17.56 5.74
N LYS A 161 21.41 -18.73 5.91
CA LYS A 161 22.71 -19.07 5.30
C LYS A 161 22.61 -19.13 3.77
N ARG A 162 21.56 -19.76 3.24
CA ARG A 162 21.36 -19.87 1.80
C ARG A 162 21.04 -18.52 1.17
N ILE A 163 20.24 -17.68 1.83
CA ILE A 163 19.97 -16.30 1.39
C ILE A 163 21.27 -15.50 1.28
N ALA A 164 22.17 -15.57 2.28
CA ALA A 164 23.47 -14.89 2.20
C ALA A 164 24.32 -15.36 0.99
N LYS A 165 24.24 -16.65 0.67
CA LYS A 165 24.92 -17.23 -0.51
C LYS A 165 24.30 -16.75 -1.82
N ASP A 166 22.98 -16.83 -1.94
CA ASP A 166 22.25 -16.50 -3.16
C ASP A 166 22.33 -14.99 -3.46
N LEU A 167 22.42 -14.15 -2.42
CA LEU A 167 22.69 -12.71 -2.54
C LEU A 167 24.17 -12.37 -2.77
N GLY A 168 25.07 -13.37 -2.78
CA GLY A 168 26.51 -13.17 -3.03
C GLY A 168 27.25 -12.46 -1.89
N ILE A 169 26.71 -12.43 -0.67
CA ILE A 169 27.28 -11.71 0.48
C ILE A 169 27.92 -12.62 1.53
N GLU A 170 27.76 -13.94 1.46
CA GLU A 170 28.29 -14.92 2.43
C GLU A 170 29.78 -14.67 2.75
N ASN A 171 30.60 -14.47 1.72
CA ASN A 171 32.05 -14.23 1.88
C ASN A 171 32.40 -12.90 2.54
N ARG A 172 31.43 -11.99 2.68
CA ARG A 172 31.59 -10.65 3.24
C ARG A 172 31.16 -10.56 4.69
N LEU A 173 30.55 -11.61 5.23
CA LEU A 173 30.00 -11.65 6.58
C LEU A 173 30.98 -12.31 7.58
N THR A 174 31.04 -11.81 8.80
CA THR A 174 31.79 -12.38 9.93
C THR A 174 30.98 -13.38 10.73
N SER A 175 29.64 -13.35 10.61
CA SER A 175 28.71 -14.27 11.25
C SER A 175 27.44 -14.46 10.41
N GLN A 176 26.64 -15.48 10.73
CA GLN A 176 25.39 -15.79 10.04
C GLN A 176 24.37 -14.64 10.19
N LEU A 177 23.57 -14.42 9.15
CA LEU A 177 22.47 -13.47 9.19
C LEU A 177 21.39 -13.92 10.19
N SER A 178 20.76 -12.97 10.85
CA SER A 178 19.47 -13.24 11.51
C SER A 178 18.36 -13.37 10.47
N VAL A 179 17.20 -13.90 10.90
CA VAL A 179 15.99 -13.91 10.08
C VAL A 179 15.63 -12.50 9.65
N ASP A 180 15.59 -11.54 10.57
CA ASP A 180 15.22 -10.15 10.27
C ASP A 180 16.19 -9.47 9.30
N GLU A 181 17.49 -9.69 9.45
CA GLU A 181 18.50 -9.19 8.51
C GLU A 181 18.29 -9.79 7.12
N SER A 182 17.97 -11.08 7.04
CA SER A 182 17.71 -11.78 5.77
C SER A 182 16.46 -11.23 5.08
N LYS A 183 15.36 -11.02 5.83
CA LYS A 183 14.13 -10.41 5.32
C LYS A 183 14.38 -8.98 4.82
N ALA A 184 15.10 -8.18 5.60
CA ALA A 184 15.44 -6.81 5.23
C ALA A 184 16.34 -6.74 3.98
N LEU A 185 17.30 -7.66 3.84
CA LEU A 185 18.17 -7.73 2.67
C LEU A 185 17.41 -8.15 1.42
N LEU A 186 16.49 -9.11 1.50
CA LEU A 186 15.66 -9.51 0.36
C LEU A 186 14.73 -8.38 -0.09
N LYS A 187 14.10 -7.68 0.87
CA LYS A 187 13.31 -6.48 0.56
C LYS A 187 14.16 -5.43 -0.15
N GLY A 188 15.34 -5.12 0.39
CA GLY A 188 16.25 -4.16 -0.22
C GLY A 188 16.78 -4.59 -1.59
N TRP A 189 17.09 -5.88 -1.77
CA TRP A 189 17.52 -6.46 -3.04
C TRP A 189 16.47 -6.26 -4.13
N ARG A 190 15.18 -6.45 -3.83
CA ARG A 190 14.09 -6.13 -4.78
C ARG A 190 14.01 -4.63 -5.05
N SER A 191 14.01 -3.80 -4.00
CA SER A 191 13.88 -2.34 -4.13
C SER A 191 15.01 -1.71 -4.95
N GLU A 192 16.21 -2.31 -4.98
CA GLU A 192 17.38 -1.84 -5.73
C GLU A 192 17.58 -2.59 -7.07
N GLY A 193 16.52 -3.22 -7.61
CA GLY A 193 16.55 -3.82 -8.94
C GLY A 193 17.35 -5.13 -9.01
N GLU A 194 17.17 -6.00 -8.02
CA GLU A 194 17.88 -7.28 -7.89
C GLU A 194 19.39 -7.11 -7.63
N SER A 195 19.76 -6.05 -6.90
CA SER A 195 21.13 -5.77 -6.48
C SER A 195 21.19 -5.34 -5.00
N ILE A 196 22.36 -5.44 -4.36
CA ILE A 196 22.55 -4.94 -2.98
C ILE A 196 23.67 -3.91 -2.99
N SER A 197 23.31 -2.66 -2.73
CA SER A 197 24.22 -1.55 -2.56
C SER A 197 25.03 -1.69 -1.27
N GLU A 198 26.21 -1.07 -1.24
CA GLU A 198 27.05 -1.09 -0.04
C GLU A 198 26.43 -0.33 1.13
N ASP A 199 25.62 0.68 0.85
CA ASP A 199 24.94 1.45 1.88
C ASP A 199 23.79 0.66 2.48
N LEU A 200 23.01 -0.05 1.66
CA LEU A 200 22.00 -1.01 2.13
C LEU A 200 22.64 -2.10 3.00
N LEU A 201 23.72 -2.70 2.52
CA LEU A 201 24.40 -3.77 3.24
C LEU A 201 24.98 -3.30 4.58
N LYS A 202 25.64 -2.13 4.61
CA LYS A 202 26.12 -1.54 5.87
C LYS A 202 24.99 -1.17 6.82
N ARG A 203 23.88 -0.66 6.30
CA ARG A 203 22.71 -0.30 7.12
C ARG A 203 22.11 -1.53 7.81
N ILE A 204 22.00 -2.65 7.10
CA ILE A 204 21.34 -3.86 7.63
C ILE A 204 22.31 -4.71 8.46
N VAL A 205 23.52 -5.00 7.96
CA VAL A 205 24.46 -5.94 8.57
C VAL A 205 25.83 -5.33 8.87
N GLY A 206 25.94 -4.01 9.02
CA GLY A 206 27.22 -3.31 9.18
C GLY A 206 28.15 -3.87 10.25
N LYS A 207 27.61 -4.35 11.38
CA LYS A 207 28.39 -4.98 12.47
C LYS A 207 28.94 -6.37 12.09
N LYS A 208 28.34 -7.02 11.10
CA LYS A 208 28.72 -8.35 10.60
C LYS A 208 29.55 -8.27 9.32
N LEU A 209 29.88 -7.08 8.81
CA LEU A 209 30.73 -6.97 7.62
C LEU A 209 32.20 -7.18 7.99
N LYS A 210 32.89 -8.00 7.19
CA LYS A 210 34.34 -8.15 7.29
C LYS A 210 34.99 -6.78 7.06
N PRO A 211 36.02 -6.41 7.85
CA PRO A 211 36.79 -5.21 7.58
C PRO A 211 37.33 -5.29 6.15
N LYS A 212 37.17 -4.22 5.35
CA LYS A 212 37.86 -4.15 4.06
C LYS A 212 39.35 -4.29 4.36
N ASP A 213 40.00 -5.27 3.74
CA ASP A 213 41.46 -5.37 3.76
C ASP A 213 41.98 -4.01 3.31
N LYS A 214 42.49 -3.23 4.25
CA LYS A 214 43.29 -2.06 3.93
C LYS A 214 44.48 -2.64 3.21
N LYS A 215 44.45 -2.64 1.86
CA LYS A 215 45.61 -2.94 1.03
C LYS A 215 46.75 -2.18 1.68
N LYS A 216 47.66 -2.91 2.33
CA LYS A 216 48.91 -2.35 2.84
C LYS A 216 49.53 -1.69 1.61
N LYS A 217 49.54 -0.36 1.57
CA LYS A 217 50.38 0.38 0.64
C LYS A 217 51.80 -0.13 0.96
N LYS A 218 52.32 -0.99 0.09
CA LYS A 218 53.75 -1.28 0.04
C LYS A 218 54.46 -0.02 -0.42
#